data_AF-A0A2W7ABF7-F1
#
_entry.id   AF-A0A2W7ABF7-F1
#
_cell.length_a   1.000
_cell.length_b   1.000
_cell.length_c   1.000
_cell.angle_alpha   90.00
_cell.angle_beta   90.00
_cell.angle_gamma   90.00
#
_symmetry.space_group_name_H-M   'P 1'
#
loop_
_entity.id
_entity.type
_entity.pdbx_description
1 polymer ?
#
loop_
_entity_poly.entity_id
_entity_poly.type
_entity_poly.pdbx_seq_one_letter_code
_entity_poly.pdbx_strand_id
1 'polypeptide(L)'
;MLDIDAGSPYLDQLPTIAAALETIGIVRWVPIRSSSSGGLHLYLPLPDTVPTFALACALKQAMTSQGLEVKAGQLEIFPNVKAYGKHWMGDFVEYNAHRLPLQPSTGAAILNGDLSPASDSLSHFFALWDNAAQLQDLDDIRQALAIARDNHRKRPRRKNLNSVATWRADLEVEINEGWSGPGQTNGLLKAIACYGRVFEQLEGHDLADYVERIAITRSGYLDHCGHQREITLKARAWANAAEKYYWPLGTEPAREETTYSVNQQRMAEARQRIGAAVDEIRPNAPGTVKGWVKRLVDVAHTSVQTLYKHRDLWHPDGAVTAQPEGNTADSPPPIDGSPCSDESLSFAKVTGDHPLNEGCSLKDHLENLLLG
;
A
#
# COMPACT_ATOMS: atom_id res chain seq x y z
N MET A 1 6.67 -1.66 -21.76
CA MET A 1 7.38 -2.78 -22.39
C MET A 1 7.14 -4.03 -21.56
N LEU A 2 6.96 -5.18 -22.21
CA LEU A 2 6.87 -6.49 -21.56
C LEU A 2 8.10 -7.29 -21.94
N ASP A 3 8.67 -8.02 -20.99
CA ASP A 3 9.80 -8.94 -21.22
C ASP A 3 9.33 -10.37 -20.96
N ILE A 4 9.56 -11.24 -21.94
CA ILE A 4 9.16 -12.65 -21.91
C ILE A 4 10.42 -13.47 -22.11
N ASP A 5 10.84 -14.16 -21.06
CA ASP A 5 12.10 -14.89 -21.08
C ASP A 5 12.05 -16.13 -21.97
N ALA A 6 13.23 -16.51 -22.47
CA ALA A 6 13.40 -17.74 -23.24
C ALA A 6 12.92 -18.95 -22.44
N GLY A 7 12.06 -19.79 -23.04
CA GLY A 7 11.48 -20.96 -22.38
C GLY A 7 10.30 -20.65 -21.45
N SER A 8 9.85 -19.40 -21.37
CA SER A 8 8.60 -19.07 -20.69
C SER A 8 7.39 -19.65 -21.45
N PRO A 9 6.38 -20.22 -20.77
CA PRO A 9 5.16 -20.71 -21.42
C PRO A 9 4.31 -19.57 -22.00
N TYR A 10 4.69 -18.32 -21.75
CA TYR A 10 4.01 -17.14 -22.29
C TYR A 10 4.39 -16.80 -23.73
N LEU A 11 5.49 -17.38 -24.26
CA LEU A 11 5.83 -17.26 -25.69
C LEU A 11 4.75 -17.85 -26.59
N ASP A 12 4.08 -18.91 -26.14
CA ASP A 12 2.96 -19.54 -26.87
C ASP A 12 1.61 -18.86 -26.59
N GLN A 13 1.58 -17.84 -25.71
CA GLN A 13 0.37 -17.14 -25.28
C GLN A 13 0.35 -15.67 -25.73
N LEU A 14 1.14 -15.31 -26.75
CA LEU A 14 1.14 -13.97 -27.32
C LEU A 14 -0.24 -13.46 -27.76
N PRO A 15 -1.15 -14.29 -28.32
CA PRO A 15 -2.52 -13.86 -28.59
C PRO A 15 -3.29 -13.48 -27.31
N THR A 16 -3.10 -14.21 -26.22
CA THR A 16 -3.72 -13.89 -24.91
C THR A 16 -3.14 -12.62 -24.32
N ILE A 17 -1.83 -12.40 -24.47
CA ILE A 17 -1.17 -11.14 -24.06
C ILE A 17 -1.69 -9.97 -24.89
N ALA A 18 -1.83 -10.13 -26.21
CA ALA A 18 -2.39 -9.11 -27.09
C ALA A 18 -3.83 -8.77 -26.68
N ALA A 19 -4.69 -9.79 -26.48
CA ALA A 19 -6.06 -9.58 -26.00
C ALA A 19 -6.09 -8.85 -24.65
N ALA A 20 -5.18 -9.18 -23.72
CA ALA A 20 -5.06 -8.47 -22.45
C ALA A 20 -4.69 -6.98 -22.64
N LEU A 21 -3.74 -6.69 -23.53
CA LEU A 21 -3.33 -5.31 -23.85
C LEU A 21 -4.46 -4.52 -24.52
N GLU A 22 -5.22 -5.14 -25.40
CA GLU A 22 -6.36 -4.52 -26.09
C GLU A 22 -7.44 -4.05 -25.09
N THR A 23 -7.66 -4.79 -23.97
CA THR A 23 -8.63 -4.36 -22.94
C THR A 23 -8.31 -3.02 -22.26
N ILE A 24 -7.08 -2.52 -22.41
CA ILE A 24 -6.63 -1.25 -21.83
C ILE A 24 -6.22 -0.25 -22.92
N GLY A 25 -6.65 -0.45 -24.17
CA GLY A 25 -6.39 0.45 -25.30
C GLY A 25 -5.01 0.32 -25.95
N ILE A 26 -4.21 -0.70 -25.59
CA ILE A 26 -2.93 -0.99 -26.24
C ILE A 26 -3.15 -2.04 -27.34
N VAL A 27 -3.27 -1.58 -28.58
CA VAL A 27 -3.63 -2.41 -29.75
C VAL A 27 -2.46 -2.67 -30.71
N ARG A 28 -1.32 -1.97 -30.52
CA ARG A 28 -0.08 -2.21 -31.27
C ARG A 28 1.12 -2.40 -30.35
N TRP A 29 2.04 -3.25 -30.78
CA TRP A 29 3.29 -3.53 -30.12
C TRP A 29 4.39 -3.80 -31.13
N VAL A 30 5.64 -3.51 -30.73
CA VAL A 30 6.84 -3.75 -31.55
C VAL A 30 7.60 -4.92 -30.92
N PRO A 31 7.60 -6.12 -31.54
CA PRO A 31 8.35 -7.24 -31.03
C PRO A 31 9.83 -7.16 -31.38
N ILE A 32 10.65 -7.41 -30.38
CA ILE A 32 12.09 -7.53 -30.51
C ILE A 32 12.51 -8.82 -29.83
N ARG A 33 13.21 -9.70 -30.54
CA ARG A 33 13.95 -10.76 -29.88
C ARG A 33 15.04 -10.11 -29.04
N SER A 34 15.07 -10.39 -27.73
CA SER A 34 15.96 -9.72 -26.78
C SER A 34 17.42 -10.18 -26.89
N SER A 35 17.64 -11.43 -27.29
CA SER A 35 18.98 -11.98 -27.58
C SER A 35 18.92 -13.27 -28.42
N SER A 36 20.08 -13.85 -28.74
CA SER A 36 20.16 -15.16 -29.42
C SER A 36 19.51 -16.32 -28.65
N SER A 37 19.23 -16.17 -27.35
CA SER A 37 18.52 -17.18 -26.56
C SER A 37 17.03 -17.30 -26.88
N GLY A 38 16.46 -16.33 -27.59
CA GLY A 38 15.06 -16.37 -28.03
C GLY A 38 14.03 -15.71 -27.12
N GLY A 39 14.45 -15.01 -26.06
CA GLY A 39 13.55 -14.16 -25.28
C GLY A 39 12.97 -13.01 -26.11
N LEU A 40 11.84 -12.44 -25.67
CA LEU A 40 11.07 -11.46 -26.41
C LEU A 40 10.78 -10.21 -25.58
N HIS A 41 11.14 -9.04 -26.11
CA HIS A 41 10.69 -7.75 -25.63
C HIS A 41 9.52 -7.26 -26.50
N LEU A 42 8.40 -6.93 -25.87
CA LEU A 42 7.27 -6.26 -26.51
C LEU A 42 7.28 -4.80 -26.11
N TYR A 43 7.72 -3.93 -27.01
CA TYR A 43 7.61 -2.49 -26.79
C TYR A 43 6.18 -2.06 -27.07
N LEU A 44 5.66 -1.19 -26.18
CA LEU A 44 4.29 -0.68 -26.22
C LEU A 44 4.37 0.86 -26.37
N PRO A 45 4.61 1.37 -27.59
CA PRO A 45 4.70 2.81 -27.84
C PRO A 45 3.39 3.49 -27.47
N LEU A 46 3.46 4.57 -26.70
CA LEU A 46 2.29 5.37 -26.31
C LEU A 46 2.31 6.70 -27.06
N PRO A 47 1.15 7.22 -27.49
CA PRO A 47 1.06 8.48 -28.23
C PRO A 47 1.41 9.70 -27.37
N ASP A 48 1.16 9.63 -26.06
CA ASP A 48 1.38 10.71 -25.10
C ASP A 48 2.01 10.18 -23.81
N THR A 49 2.52 11.11 -22.98
CA THR A 49 2.95 10.78 -21.63
C THR A 49 1.77 10.38 -20.75
N VAL A 50 1.97 9.36 -19.91
CA VAL A 50 0.96 8.85 -18.98
C VAL A 50 1.54 8.64 -17.58
N PRO A 51 0.72 8.64 -16.51
CA PRO A 51 1.21 8.36 -15.16
C PRO A 51 1.81 6.96 -15.04
N THR A 52 3.14 6.89 -14.86
CA THR A 52 3.93 5.64 -14.88
C THR A 52 3.40 4.57 -13.93
N PHE A 53 3.03 4.93 -12.70
CA PHE A 53 2.55 3.97 -11.71
C PHE A 53 1.15 3.44 -12.05
N ALA A 54 0.28 4.28 -12.62
CA ALA A 54 -1.02 3.85 -13.09
C ALA A 54 -0.86 2.85 -14.25
N LEU A 55 0.10 3.10 -15.15
CA LEU A 55 0.42 2.20 -16.25
C LEU A 55 0.90 0.84 -15.76
N ALA A 56 1.80 0.82 -14.77
CA ALA A 56 2.22 -0.41 -14.12
C ALA A 56 1.02 -1.19 -13.54
N CYS A 57 0.09 -0.49 -12.89
CA CYS A 57 -1.11 -1.09 -12.32
C CYS A 57 -2.04 -1.67 -13.40
N ALA A 58 -2.25 -0.92 -14.49
CA ALA A 58 -3.11 -1.32 -15.60
C ALA A 58 -2.54 -2.56 -16.31
N LEU A 59 -1.25 -2.54 -16.67
CA LEU A 59 -0.56 -3.69 -17.27
C LEU A 59 -0.67 -4.93 -16.38
N LYS A 60 -0.38 -4.80 -15.08
CA LYS A 60 -0.48 -5.93 -14.16
C LYS A 60 -1.91 -6.47 -14.07
N GLN A 61 -2.91 -5.59 -13.96
CA GLN A 61 -4.32 -5.99 -13.88
C GLN A 61 -4.78 -6.69 -15.16
N ALA A 62 -4.49 -6.10 -16.32
CA ALA A 62 -4.81 -6.65 -17.63
C ALA A 62 -4.27 -8.08 -17.78
N MET A 63 -2.96 -8.28 -17.53
CA MET A 63 -2.35 -9.61 -17.57
C MET A 63 -3.04 -10.58 -16.59
N THR A 64 -3.18 -10.21 -15.32
CA THR A 64 -3.76 -11.10 -14.31
C THR A 64 -5.23 -11.44 -14.56
N SER A 65 -5.99 -10.55 -15.18
CA SER A 65 -7.40 -10.79 -15.53
C SER A 65 -7.56 -11.88 -16.60
N GLN A 66 -6.54 -12.07 -17.43
CA GLN A 66 -6.47 -13.13 -18.44
C GLN A 66 -5.72 -14.37 -17.95
N GLY A 67 -5.50 -14.50 -16.64
CA GLY A 67 -4.79 -15.65 -16.05
C GLY A 67 -3.27 -15.64 -16.25
N LEU A 68 -2.70 -14.55 -16.75
CA LEU A 68 -1.25 -14.40 -16.94
C LEU A 68 -0.60 -13.90 -15.65
N GLU A 69 0.35 -14.67 -15.12
CA GLU A 69 1.09 -14.30 -13.92
C GLU A 69 2.31 -13.44 -14.26
N VAL A 70 2.31 -12.18 -13.82
CA VAL A 70 3.48 -11.30 -13.90
C VAL A 70 4.51 -11.73 -12.85
N LYS A 71 5.61 -12.32 -13.31
CA LYS A 71 6.66 -12.91 -12.48
C LYS A 71 8.04 -12.77 -13.15
N ALA A 72 9.04 -12.48 -12.31
CA ALA A 72 10.43 -12.40 -12.74
C ALA A 72 10.91 -13.72 -13.36
N GLY A 73 11.67 -13.64 -14.43
CA GLY A 73 12.15 -14.84 -15.13
C GLY A 73 11.14 -15.49 -16.08
N GLN A 74 9.97 -14.87 -16.31
CA GLN A 74 8.85 -15.44 -17.08
C GLN A 74 8.13 -14.38 -17.91
N LEU A 75 7.33 -13.53 -17.25
CA LEU A 75 6.61 -12.41 -17.85
C LEU A 75 6.77 -11.21 -16.93
N GLU A 76 7.63 -10.29 -17.33
CA GLU A 76 7.91 -9.06 -16.59
C GLU A 76 7.28 -7.85 -17.29
N ILE A 77 6.90 -6.86 -16.49
CA ILE A 77 6.30 -5.61 -16.97
C ILE A 77 7.18 -4.42 -16.59
N PHE A 78 7.34 -3.51 -17.55
CA PHE A 78 8.12 -2.29 -17.41
C PHE A 78 7.26 -1.11 -17.87
N PRO A 79 6.81 -0.24 -16.95
CA PRO A 79 7.16 -0.16 -15.53
C PRO A 79 6.53 -1.26 -14.65
N ASN A 80 7.20 -1.65 -13.57
CA ASN A 80 6.69 -2.60 -12.57
C ASN A 80 5.87 -1.90 -11.47
N VAL A 81 4.95 -2.65 -10.84
CA VAL A 81 4.19 -2.15 -9.67
C VAL A 81 5.08 -2.20 -8.43
N LYS A 82 5.84 -1.12 -8.21
CA LYS A 82 6.74 -0.96 -7.06
C LYS A 82 6.01 -0.66 -5.74
N ALA A 83 6.67 -0.91 -4.62
CA ALA A 83 6.19 -0.45 -3.32
C ALA A 83 6.41 1.06 -3.14
N TYR A 84 5.64 1.68 -2.23
CA TYR A 84 5.89 3.06 -1.82
C TYR A 84 7.19 3.14 -1.00
N GLY A 85 8.13 3.98 -1.46
CA GLY A 85 9.29 4.36 -0.66
C GLY A 85 8.86 5.17 0.56
N LYS A 86 9.62 5.06 1.66
CA LYS A 86 9.40 5.86 2.85
C LYS A 86 10.02 7.25 2.62
N HIS A 87 9.33 8.07 1.84
CA HIS A 87 9.83 9.38 1.39
C HIS A 87 10.27 10.30 2.55
N TRP A 88 9.66 10.17 3.73
CA TRP A 88 10.03 10.88 4.96
C TRP A 88 11.39 10.47 5.55
N MET A 89 11.96 9.34 5.13
CA MET A 89 13.36 8.94 5.40
C MET A 89 14.25 9.17 4.17
N GLY A 90 13.79 9.91 3.16
CA GLY A 90 14.53 10.06 1.90
C GLY A 90 14.72 8.74 1.13
N ASP A 91 13.87 7.73 1.36
CA ASP A 91 13.88 6.48 0.60
C ASP A 91 13.06 6.62 -0.68
N PHE A 92 13.71 6.40 -1.81
CA PHE A 92 13.09 6.30 -3.12
C PHE A 92 13.23 4.86 -3.63
N VAL A 93 12.12 4.28 -4.08
CA VAL A 93 12.13 2.99 -4.76
C VAL A 93 12.08 3.28 -6.25
N GLU A 94 13.08 2.83 -7.00
CA GLU A 94 13.11 2.96 -8.46
C GLU A 94 12.24 1.88 -9.13
N TYR A 95 11.93 2.09 -10.41
CA TYR A 95 11.35 1.03 -11.23
C TYR A 95 12.44 0.07 -11.66
N ASN A 96 12.07 -1.17 -11.99
CA ASN A 96 13.00 -2.12 -12.54
C ASN A 96 13.58 -1.59 -13.86
N ALA A 97 14.89 -1.68 -14.01
CA ALA A 97 15.58 -1.34 -15.25
C ALA A 97 15.48 -2.50 -16.24
N HIS A 98 15.45 -2.17 -17.54
CA HIS A 98 15.53 -3.15 -18.62
C HIS A 98 16.65 -2.78 -19.59
N ARG A 99 17.07 -3.75 -20.41
CA ARG A 99 18.09 -3.53 -21.43
C ARG A 99 17.54 -2.68 -22.59
N LEU A 100 18.40 -1.88 -23.19
CA LEU A 100 18.06 -1.10 -24.39
C LEU A 100 17.73 -2.03 -25.57
N PRO A 101 16.85 -1.61 -26.50
CA PRO A 101 16.58 -2.38 -27.71
C PRO A 101 17.80 -2.39 -28.64
N LEU A 102 17.92 -3.46 -29.43
CA LEU A 102 18.87 -3.58 -30.56
C LEU A 102 20.35 -3.32 -30.20
N GLN A 103 20.77 -3.77 -29.01
CA GLN A 103 22.18 -3.66 -28.60
C GLN A 103 23.08 -4.52 -29.52
N PRO A 104 24.23 -3.97 -30.01
CA PRO A 104 25.14 -4.71 -30.86
C PRO A 104 25.63 -6.03 -30.24
N SER A 105 25.86 -7.05 -31.06
CA SER A 105 26.43 -8.34 -30.66
C SER A 105 25.62 -9.17 -29.65
N THR A 106 24.35 -8.83 -29.42
CA THR A 106 23.44 -9.58 -28.54
C THR A 106 22.56 -10.60 -29.27
N GLY A 107 22.47 -10.49 -30.60
CA GLY A 107 21.49 -11.21 -31.41
C GLY A 107 20.08 -10.60 -31.38
N ALA A 108 19.94 -9.40 -30.81
CA ALA A 108 18.68 -8.67 -30.79
C ALA A 108 18.25 -8.27 -32.21
N ALA A 109 16.99 -8.50 -32.53
CA ALA A 109 16.42 -8.18 -33.83
C ALA A 109 14.92 -7.86 -33.70
N ILE A 110 14.47 -6.89 -34.49
CA ILE A 110 13.05 -6.62 -34.74
C ILE A 110 12.46 -7.85 -35.43
N LEU A 111 11.28 -8.28 -34.97
CA LEU A 111 10.57 -9.41 -35.53
C LEU A 111 9.40 -8.95 -36.41
N ASN A 112 9.07 -9.77 -37.40
CA ASN A 112 7.86 -9.62 -38.21
C ASN A 112 6.67 -10.38 -37.58
N GLY A 113 5.53 -10.46 -38.31
CA GLY A 113 4.29 -11.06 -37.81
C GLY A 113 4.38 -12.57 -37.49
N ASP A 114 5.28 -13.30 -38.13
CA ASP A 114 5.60 -14.71 -37.85
C ASP A 114 6.72 -14.88 -36.80
N LEU A 115 7.11 -13.79 -36.13
CA LEU A 115 8.17 -13.74 -35.11
C LEU A 115 9.56 -14.13 -35.64
N SER A 116 9.76 -14.03 -36.96
CA SER A 116 11.05 -14.21 -37.61
C SER A 116 11.87 -12.90 -37.58
N PRO A 117 13.20 -12.95 -37.45
CA PRO A 117 14.05 -11.76 -37.51
C PRO A 117 13.92 -11.03 -38.85
N ALA A 118 13.53 -9.76 -38.79
CA ALA A 118 13.31 -8.93 -39.98
C ALA A 118 14.37 -7.83 -40.14
N SER A 119 14.84 -7.22 -39.05
CA SER A 119 15.78 -6.10 -39.10
C SER A 119 16.46 -5.88 -37.75
N ASP A 120 17.64 -5.25 -37.77
CA ASP A 120 18.37 -4.76 -36.60
C ASP A 120 18.58 -3.23 -36.65
N SER A 121 17.89 -2.54 -37.56
CA SER A 121 18.05 -1.11 -37.79
C SER A 121 17.24 -0.26 -36.81
N LEU A 122 17.90 0.71 -36.17
CA LEU A 122 17.24 1.72 -35.34
C LEU A 122 16.25 2.59 -36.13
N SER A 123 16.54 2.91 -37.40
CA SER A 123 15.60 3.71 -38.21
C SER A 123 14.29 2.97 -38.46
N HIS A 124 14.37 1.65 -38.64
CA HIS A 124 13.20 0.81 -38.79
C HIS A 124 12.44 0.68 -37.45
N PHE A 125 13.16 0.54 -36.33
CA PHE A 125 12.56 0.54 -35.00
C PHE A 125 11.75 1.81 -34.71
N PHE A 126 12.32 2.99 -34.99
CA PHE A 126 11.62 4.26 -34.78
C PHE A 126 10.40 4.42 -35.70
N ALA A 127 10.48 3.99 -36.96
CA ALA A 127 9.32 4.00 -37.86
C ALA A 127 8.17 3.12 -37.34
N LEU A 128 8.49 1.93 -36.81
CA LEU A 128 7.50 1.06 -36.17
C LEU A 128 6.97 1.67 -34.87
N TRP A 129 7.83 2.33 -34.09
CA TRP A 129 7.45 3.00 -32.86
C TRP A 129 6.42 4.10 -33.11
N ASP A 130 6.70 5.01 -34.04
CA ASP A 130 5.83 6.13 -34.38
C ASP A 130 4.48 5.64 -34.90
N ASN A 131 4.49 4.61 -35.76
CA ASN A 131 3.26 4.00 -36.27
C ASN A 131 2.43 3.35 -35.17
N ALA A 132 3.06 2.54 -34.30
CA ALA A 132 2.37 1.87 -33.21
C ALA A 132 1.79 2.87 -32.20
N ALA A 133 2.53 3.94 -31.89
CA ALA A 133 2.08 4.98 -30.97
C ALA A 133 0.80 5.68 -31.46
N GLN A 134 0.74 6.02 -32.75
CA GLN A 134 -0.41 6.68 -33.37
C GLN A 134 -1.69 5.82 -33.41
N LEU A 135 -1.53 4.50 -33.35
CA LEU A 135 -2.63 3.55 -33.47
C LEU A 135 -3.20 3.11 -32.11
N GLN A 136 -2.60 3.51 -30.99
CA GLN A 136 -3.16 3.19 -29.67
C GLN A 136 -4.46 3.94 -29.42
N ASP A 137 -5.35 3.34 -28.64
CA ASP A 137 -6.54 4.03 -28.15
C ASP A 137 -6.21 4.77 -26.85
N LEU A 138 -5.92 6.07 -26.98
CA LEU A 138 -5.48 6.88 -25.85
C LEU A 138 -6.59 7.13 -24.82
N ASP A 139 -7.85 7.15 -25.24
CA ASP A 139 -8.97 7.39 -24.33
C ASP A 139 -9.24 6.16 -23.48
N ASP A 140 -9.23 4.97 -24.09
CA ASP A 140 -9.28 3.70 -23.38
C ASP A 140 -8.08 3.52 -22.45
N ILE A 141 -6.87 3.89 -22.89
CA ILE A 141 -5.68 3.91 -22.03
C ILE A 141 -5.94 4.79 -20.81
N ARG A 142 -6.35 6.05 -20.99
CA ARG A 142 -6.57 7.00 -19.88
C ARG A 142 -7.64 6.50 -18.91
N GLN A 143 -8.73 5.93 -19.42
CA GLN A 143 -9.79 5.33 -18.62
C GLN A 143 -9.27 4.13 -17.82
N ALA A 144 -8.57 3.21 -18.48
CA ALA A 144 -7.98 2.03 -17.84
C ALA A 144 -6.96 2.42 -16.76
N LEU A 145 -6.15 3.46 -16.98
CA LEU A 145 -5.20 3.97 -15.99
C LEU A 145 -5.90 4.50 -14.74
N ALA A 146 -6.97 5.27 -14.90
CA ALA A 146 -7.76 5.81 -13.80
C ALA A 146 -8.39 4.66 -12.97
N ILE A 147 -9.03 3.71 -13.65
CA ILE A 147 -9.65 2.53 -13.03
C ILE A 147 -8.60 1.68 -12.33
N ALA A 148 -7.48 1.36 -12.99
CA ALA A 148 -6.44 0.50 -12.43
C ALA A 148 -5.78 1.13 -11.21
N ARG A 149 -5.56 2.45 -11.23
CA ARG A 149 -5.04 3.22 -10.09
C ARG A 149 -6.01 3.20 -8.92
N ASP A 150 -7.29 3.40 -9.19
CA ASP A 150 -8.33 3.37 -8.17
C ASP A 150 -8.51 1.97 -7.59
N ASN A 151 -8.56 0.93 -8.44
CA ASN A 151 -8.56 -0.47 -8.02
C ASN A 151 -7.33 -0.82 -7.18
N HIS A 152 -6.15 -0.28 -7.51
CA HIS A 152 -4.95 -0.50 -6.71
C HIS A 152 -5.02 0.20 -5.35
N ARG A 153 -5.64 1.39 -5.26
CA ARG A 153 -5.87 2.11 -4.00
C ARG A 153 -6.96 1.45 -3.15
N LYS A 154 -8.05 1.07 -3.80
CA LYS A 154 -9.23 0.40 -3.23
C LYS A 154 -9.03 -1.08 -3.05
N ARG A 155 -7.91 -1.65 -3.53
CA ARG A 155 -7.52 -3.04 -3.23
C ARG A 155 -7.77 -3.18 -1.75
N PRO A 156 -8.74 -4.01 -1.34
CA PRO A 156 -8.93 -4.25 0.06
C PRO A 156 -7.54 -4.65 0.55
N ARG A 157 -6.99 -4.00 1.58
CA ARG A 157 -5.98 -4.66 2.43
C ARG A 157 -6.60 -6.01 2.69
N ARG A 158 -6.16 -7.07 1.99
CA ARG A 158 -6.95 -8.28 1.71
C ARG A 158 -7.99 -8.38 2.81
N LYS A 159 -9.23 -7.94 2.54
CA LYS A 159 -10.32 -8.26 3.46
C LYS A 159 -10.25 -9.76 3.39
N ASN A 160 -9.71 -10.39 4.44
CA ASN A 160 -9.36 -11.78 4.40
C ASN A 160 -10.60 -12.47 3.82
N LEU A 161 -10.50 -12.98 2.60
CA LEU A 161 -11.43 -13.99 2.09
C LEU A 161 -11.16 -15.30 2.83
N ASN A 162 -10.73 -15.22 4.10
CA ASN A 162 -10.90 -16.28 5.03
C ASN A 162 -12.41 -16.31 5.19
N SER A 163 -13.04 -17.26 4.49
CA SER A 163 -14.39 -17.68 4.82
C SER A 163 -14.51 -17.79 6.34
N VAL A 164 -15.70 -17.59 6.89
CA VAL A 164 -15.94 -17.79 8.32
C VAL A 164 -15.34 -19.14 8.79
N ALA A 165 -15.38 -20.16 7.93
CA ALA A 165 -14.75 -21.46 8.16
C ALA A 165 -13.21 -21.39 8.26
N THR A 166 -12.54 -20.68 7.35
CA THR A 166 -11.08 -20.48 7.39
C THR A 166 -10.67 -19.70 8.64
N TRP A 167 -11.38 -18.63 8.98
CA TRP A 167 -11.06 -17.85 10.18
C TRP A 167 -11.25 -18.67 11.46
N ARG A 168 -12.31 -19.47 11.53
CA ARG A 168 -12.52 -20.42 12.62
C ARG A 168 -11.37 -21.42 12.70
N ALA A 169 -10.99 -22.03 11.57
CA ALA A 169 -9.90 -23.00 11.52
C ALA A 169 -8.56 -22.40 11.94
N ASP A 170 -8.25 -21.18 11.51
CA ASP A 170 -7.02 -20.48 11.90
C ASP A 170 -6.95 -20.27 13.42
N LEU A 171 -8.05 -19.83 14.04
CA LEU A 171 -8.14 -19.68 15.50
C LEU A 171 -8.04 -21.03 16.21
N GLU A 172 -8.68 -22.07 15.68
CA GLU A 172 -8.57 -23.43 16.24
C GLU A 172 -7.12 -23.93 16.19
N VAL A 173 -6.39 -23.68 15.10
CA VAL A 173 -4.97 -24.04 14.99
C VAL A 173 -4.13 -23.29 16.03
N GLU A 174 -4.27 -21.96 16.13
CA GLU A 174 -3.54 -21.14 17.11
C GLU A 174 -3.84 -21.58 18.55
N ILE A 175 -5.10 -21.82 18.87
CA ILE A 175 -5.53 -22.27 20.21
C ILE A 175 -5.02 -23.68 20.51
N ASN A 176 -5.03 -24.59 19.54
CA ASN A 176 -4.62 -25.98 19.73
C ASN A 176 -3.11 -26.18 19.76
N GLU A 177 -2.33 -25.35 19.05
CA GLU A 177 -0.86 -25.30 19.19
C GLU A 177 -0.47 -24.99 20.65
N GLY A 178 -1.28 -24.15 21.31
CA GLY A 178 -1.12 -23.82 22.71
C GLY A 178 0.04 -22.86 22.94
N TRP A 179 0.81 -23.11 23.99
CA TRP A 179 1.93 -22.27 24.37
C TRP A 179 3.22 -22.88 23.81
N SER A 180 3.87 -22.17 22.89
CA SER A 180 5.11 -22.58 22.24
C SER A 180 6.32 -21.72 22.61
N GLY A 181 6.12 -20.62 23.36
CA GLY A 181 7.22 -19.78 23.83
C GLY A 181 6.81 -18.65 24.78
N PRO A 182 7.79 -17.97 25.39
CA PRO A 182 7.53 -16.87 26.31
C PRO A 182 6.89 -15.67 25.60
N GLY A 183 6.09 -14.88 26.34
CA GLY A 183 5.48 -13.65 25.83
C GLY A 183 4.16 -13.82 25.06
N GLN A 184 3.64 -15.05 24.96
CA GLN A 184 2.43 -15.34 24.17
C GLN A 184 1.10 -15.06 24.87
N THR A 185 1.08 -14.78 26.18
CA THR A 185 -0.16 -14.68 26.98
C THR A 185 -1.22 -13.78 26.35
N ASN A 186 -0.84 -12.58 25.90
CA ASN A 186 -1.82 -11.64 25.35
C ASN A 186 -2.34 -12.08 23.98
N GLY A 187 -1.49 -12.69 23.14
CA GLY A 187 -1.92 -13.21 21.83
C GLY A 187 -2.90 -14.36 22.00
N LEU A 188 -2.52 -15.36 22.80
CA LEU A 188 -3.32 -16.57 22.98
C LEU A 188 -4.64 -16.29 23.71
N LEU A 189 -4.64 -15.47 24.78
CA LEU A 189 -5.89 -15.10 25.46
C LEU A 189 -6.83 -14.31 24.56
N LYS A 190 -6.29 -13.44 23.68
CA LYS A 190 -7.07 -12.75 22.66
C LYS A 190 -7.70 -13.73 21.68
N ALA A 191 -6.93 -14.69 21.16
CA ALA A 191 -7.44 -15.71 20.23
C ALA A 191 -8.57 -16.53 20.86
N ILE A 192 -8.37 -17.00 22.10
CA ILE A 192 -9.36 -17.76 22.86
C ILE A 192 -10.62 -16.93 23.12
N ALA A 193 -10.47 -15.68 23.58
CA ALA A 193 -11.62 -14.79 23.85
C ALA A 193 -12.38 -14.42 22.58
N CYS A 194 -11.67 -14.19 21.48
CA CYS A 194 -12.26 -13.99 20.16
C CYS A 194 -13.08 -15.21 19.74
N TYR A 195 -12.52 -16.41 19.83
CA TYR A 195 -13.21 -17.65 19.48
C TYR A 195 -14.44 -17.87 20.37
N GLY A 196 -14.30 -17.71 21.68
CA GLY A 196 -15.40 -17.85 22.65
C GLY A 196 -16.54 -16.85 22.41
N ARG A 197 -16.23 -15.60 22.07
CA ARG A 197 -17.26 -14.58 21.80
C ARG A 197 -17.95 -14.79 20.46
N VAL A 198 -17.18 -15.10 19.40
CA VAL A 198 -17.70 -15.14 18.03
C VAL A 198 -18.39 -16.47 17.72
N PHE A 199 -17.77 -17.60 18.07
CA PHE A 199 -18.22 -18.93 17.65
C PHE A 199 -18.98 -19.68 18.74
N GLU A 200 -18.55 -19.56 19.99
CA GLU A 200 -19.27 -20.15 21.14
C GLU A 200 -20.36 -19.22 21.71
N GLN A 201 -20.41 -17.97 21.24
CA GLN A 201 -21.39 -16.95 21.63
C GLN A 201 -21.47 -16.68 23.14
N LEU A 202 -20.34 -16.86 23.84
CA LEU A 202 -20.25 -16.63 25.28
C LEU A 202 -20.10 -15.14 25.62
N GLU A 203 -20.45 -14.77 26.84
CA GLU A 203 -20.30 -13.41 27.39
C GLU A 203 -20.18 -13.40 28.92
N GLY A 204 -19.77 -12.25 29.44
CA GLY A 204 -19.60 -11.96 30.85
C GLY A 204 -18.68 -12.97 31.53
N HIS A 205 -19.20 -13.56 32.61
CA HIS A 205 -18.48 -14.55 33.40
C HIS A 205 -18.20 -15.84 32.62
N ASP A 206 -19.14 -16.30 31.79
CA ASP A 206 -18.98 -17.56 31.05
C ASP A 206 -17.85 -17.46 30.01
N LEU A 207 -17.70 -16.29 29.39
CA LEU A 207 -16.58 -16.04 28.49
C LEU A 207 -15.24 -15.98 29.24
N ALA A 208 -15.21 -15.35 30.42
CA ALA A 208 -13.99 -15.30 31.23
C ALA A 208 -13.55 -16.70 31.69
N ASP A 209 -14.49 -17.51 32.18
CA ASP A 209 -14.24 -18.89 32.62
C ASP A 209 -13.81 -19.79 31.45
N TYR A 210 -14.42 -19.60 30.27
CA TYR A 210 -13.99 -20.27 29.04
C TYR A 210 -12.54 -19.92 28.69
N VAL A 211 -12.19 -18.63 28.72
CA VAL A 211 -10.85 -18.16 28.36
C VAL A 211 -9.80 -18.73 29.31
N GLU A 212 -10.06 -18.68 30.61
CA GLU A 212 -9.17 -19.25 31.62
C GLU A 212 -9.01 -20.76 31.45
N ARG A 213 -10.14 -21.49 31.37
CA ARG A 213 -10.14 -22.95 31.24
C ARG A 213 -9.37 -23.42 30.01
N ILE A 214 -9.59 -22.79 28.85
CA ILE A 214 -8.83 -23.15 27.65
C ILE A 214 -7.36 -22.79 27.83
N ALA A 215 -7.03 -21.60 28.31
CA ALA A 215 -5.65 -21.18 28.51
C ALA A 215 -4.83 -22.16 29.39
N ILE A 216 -5.40 -22.61 30.52
CA ILE A 216 -4.70 -23.51 31.46
C ILE A 216 -4.63 -24.96 30.98
N THR A 217 -5.51 -25.37 30.07
CA THR A 217 -5.56 -26.75 29.55
C THR A 217 -4.73 -26.97 28.29
N ARG A 218 -4.22 -25.89 27.66
CA ARG A 218 -3.35 -26.01 26.48
C ARG A 218 -1.91 -26.37 26.82
N SER A 219 -1.30 -27.13 25.91
CA SER A 219 0.09 -27.60 25.99
C SER A 219 1.06 -26.45 26.21
N GLY A 220 2.06 -26.65 27.07
CA GLY A 220 3.10 -25.65 27.36
C GLY A 220 2.68 -24.55 28.33
N TYR A 221 1.46 -24.56 28.90
CA TYR A 221 1.02 -23.53 29.84
C TYR A 221 1.99 -23.35 31.02
N LEU A 222 2.37 -24.46 31.66
CA LEU A 222 3.28 -24.45 32.80
C LEU A 222 4.70 -24.01 32.43
N ASP A 223 5.13 -24.30 31.20
CA ASP A 223 6.51 -24.08 30.74
C ASP A 223 6.72 -22.68 30.16
N HIS A 224 5.69 -22.08 29.56
CA HIS A 224 5.83 -20.89 28.72
C HIS A 224 4.93 -19.71 29.13
N CYS A 225 3.88 -19.93 29.92
CA CYS A 225 3.07 -18.83 30.43
C CYS A 225 3.78 -18.14 31.60
N GLY A 226 4.26 -16.91 31.40
CA GLY A 226 4.84 -16.10 32.48
C GLY A 226 3.82 -15.49 33.46
N HIS A 227 2.53 -15.66 33.20
CA HIS A 227 1.44 -15.00 33.93
C HIS A 227 0.53 -15.98 34.68
N GLN A 228 1.03 -17.15 35.04
CA GLN A 228 0.24 -18.23 35.66
C GLN A 228 -0.50 -17.78 36.93
N ARG A 229 0.14 -16.93 37.76
CA ARG A 229 -0.45 -16.43 39.01
C ARG A 229 -1.60 -15.44 38.80
N GLU A 230 -1.69 -14.83 37.63
CA GLU A 230 -2.68 -13.80 37.31
C GLU A 230 -3.55 -14.18 36.10
N ILE A 231 -3.55 -15.45 35.72
CA ILE A 231 -4.23 -15.92 34.50
C ILE A 231 -5.73 -15.61 34.54
N THR A 232 -6.38 -15.81 35.69
CA THR A 232 -7.79 -15.49 35.95
C THR A 232 -8.09 -14.01 35.68
N LEU A 233 -7.23 -13.11 36.20
CA LEU A 233 -7.39 -11.67 36.02
C LEU A 233 -7.24 -11.28 34.54
N LYS A 234 -6.26 -11.86 33.85
CA LYS A 234 -6.04 -11.59 32.42
C LYS A 234 -7.13 -12.18 31.53
N ALA A 235 -7.63 -13.37 31.86
CA ALA A 235 -8.74 -14.01 31.15
C ALA A 235 -9.98 -13.11 31.20
N ARG A 236 -10.33 -12.60 32.40
CA ARG A 236 -11.41 -11.63 32.56
C ARG A 236 -11.16 -10.33 31.78
N ALA A 237 -9.94 -9.80 31.82
CA ALA A 237 -9.60 -8.59 31.06
C ALA A 237 -9.77 -8.77 29.54
N TRP A 238 -9.36 -9.93 29.01
CA TRP A 238 -9.51 -10.26 27.60
C TRP A 238 -10.96 -10.59 27.20
N ALA A 239 -11.75 -11.23 28.06
CA ALA A 239 -13.19 -11.42 27.87
C ALA A 239 -13.92 -10.06 27.74
N ASN A 240 -13.68 -9.16 28.70
CA ASN A 240 -14.24 -7.80 28.68
C ASN A 240 -13.81 -7.00 27.45
N ALA A 241 -12.58 -7.20 26.98
CA ALA A 241 -12.11 -6.57 25.74
C ALA A 241 -12.82 -7.19 24.54
N ALA A 242 -12.92 -8.52 24.47
CA ALA A 242 -13.51 -9.24 23.36
C ALA A 242 -14.97 -8.85 23.12
N GLU A 243 -15.78 -8.69 24.17
CA GLU A 243 -17.17 -8.23 24.04
C GLU A 243 -17.32 -6.84 23.40
N LYS A 244 -16.31 -5.97 23.56
CA LYS A 244 -16.32 -4.63 22.95
C LYS A 244 -15.92 -4.63 21.48
N TYR A 245 -15.19 -5.65 21.03
CA TYR A 245 -14.56 -5.68 19.71
C TYR A 245 -15.12 -6.78 18.79
N TYR A 246 -15.75 -7.81 19.35
CA TYR A 246 -16.24 -8.98 18.65
C TYR A 246 -17.72 -9.22 18.95
N TRP A 247 -18.45 -9.65 17.93
CA TRP A 247 -19.87 -9.97 18.00
C TRP A 247 -20.09 -11.45 17.72
N PRO A 248 -21.08 -12.08 18.36
CA PRO A 248 -21.51 -13.42 18.03
C PRO A 248 -21.79 -13.54 16.53
N LEU A 249 -21.31 -14.62 15.91
CA LEU A 249 -21.49 -14.83 14.49
C LEU A 249 -22.98 -14.82 14.12
N GLY A 250 -23.35 -13.98 13.16
CA GLY A 250 -24.74 -13.82 12.72
C GLY A 250 -25.51 -12.69 13.41
N THR A 251 -24.87 -11.95 14.32
CA THR A 251 -25.46 -10.75 14.95
C THR A 251 -24.98 -9.46 14.29
N GLU A 252 -25.77 -8.40 14.39
CA GLU A 252 -25.39 -7.08 13.90
C GLU A 252 -24.41 -6.39 14.84
N PRO A 253 -23.32 -5.78 14.32
CA PRO A 253 -22.34 -5.10 15.14
C PRO A 253 -22.90 -3.78 15.69
N ALA A 254 -23.30 -3.78 16.95
CA ALA A 254 -23.65 -2.56 17.68
C ALA A 254 -22.37 -1.89 18.21
N ARG A 255 -21.81 -0.92 17.47
CA ARG A 255 -20.77 -0.03 17.98
C ARG A 255 -21.32 1.38 18.07
N GLU A 256 -21.53 1.87 19.29
CA GLU A 256 -22.14 3.17 19.56
C GLU A 256 -21.23 4.35 19.18
N GLU A 257 -19.90 4.17 19.14
CA GLU A 257 -18.94 5.21 18.78
C GLU A 257 -18.21 4.92 17.46
N THR A 258 -18.22 5.89 16.56
CA THR A 258 -17.44 5.82 15.31
C THR A 258 -15.94 5.98 15.61
N THR A 259 -15.08 5.21 14.94
CA THR A 259 -13.62 5.32 15.05
C THR A 259 -13.09 6.74 14.81
N TYR A 260 -13.85 7.55 14.05
CA TYR A 260 -13.51 8.92 13.73
C TYR A 260 -13.55 9.84 14.96
N SER A 261 -14.56 9.72 15.83
CA SER A 261 -14.71 10.58 17.02
C SER A 261 -13.58 10.36 18.04
N VAL A 262 -13.21 9.10 18.29
CA VAL A 262 -12.13 8.75 19.23
C VAL A 262 -10.77 9.26 18.75
N ASN A 263 -10.51 9.18 17.44
CA ASN A 263 -9.27 9.70 16.88
C ASN A 263 -9.21 11.23 16.94
N GLN A 264 -10.34 11.92 16.71
CA GLN A 264 -10.42 13.36 16.88
C GLN A 264 -10.17 13.79 18.33
N GLN A 265 -10.77 13.10 19.30
CA GLN A 265 -10.54 13.35 20.72
C GLN A 265 -9.06 13.15 21.09
N ARG A 266 -8.45 12.02 20.71
CA ARG A 266 -7.02 11.75 20.95
C ARG A 266 -6.09 12.77 20.28
N MET A 267 -6.46 13.23 19.08
CA MET A 267 -5.71 14.28 18.38
C MET A 267 -5.81 15.61 19.12
N ALA A 268 -7.00 15.98 19.59
CA ALA A 268 -7.21 17.20 20.37
C ALA A 268 -6.43 17.17 21.70
N GLU A 269 -6.50 16.05 22.44
CA GLU A 269 -5.72 15.84 23.66
C GLU A 269 -4.20 15.90 23.41
N ALA A 270 -3.72 15.31 22.31
CA ALA A 270 -2.30 15.39 21.95
C ALA A 270 -1.87 16.82 21.64
N ARG A 271 -2.67 17.58 20.86
CA ARG A 271 -2.39 18.99 20.57
C ARG A 271 -2.39 19.83 21.85
N GLN A 272 -3.34 19.60 22.76
CA GLN A 272 -3.42 20.31 24.04
C GLN A 272 -2.17 20.07 24.91
N ARG A 273 -1.74 18.81 25.05
CA ARG A 273 -0.53 18.46 25.81
C ARG A 273 0.74 19.06 25.21
N ILE A 274 0.85 19.03 23.88
CA ILE A 274 2.00 19.64 23.18
C ILE A 274 1.98 21.16 23.35
N GLY A 275 0.83 21.81 23.20
CA GLY A 275 0.70 23.26 23.43
C GLY A 275 1.11 23.66 24.84
N ALA A 276 0.59 22.97 25.86
CA ALA A 276 0.95 23.22 27.25
C ALA A 276 2.46 23.02 27.51
N ALA A 277 3.06 21.96 26.97
CA ALA A 277 4.49 21.71 27.11
C ALA A 277 5.35 22.77 26.39
N VAL A 278 4.87 23.29 25.25
CA VAL A 278 5.55 24.40 24.55
C VAL A 278 5.54 25.66 25.42
N ASP A 279 4.40 26.01 26.01
CA ASP A 279 4.28 27.20 26.86
C ASP A 279 5.15 27.10 28.12
N GLU A 280 5.21 25.91 28.72
CA GLU A 280 6.06 25.63 29.89
C GLU A 280 7.56 25.73 29.56
N ILE A 281 7.98 25.22 28.40
CA ILE A 281 9.40 25.08 28.05
C ILE A 281 9.96 26.37 27.42
N ARG A 282 9.12 27.18 26.76
CA ARG A 282 9.53 28.37 26.00
C ARG A 282 10.45 29.34 26.78
N PRO A 283 10.25 29.61 28.08
CA PRO A 283 11.15 30.47 28.85
C PRO A 283 12.58 29.93 28.99
N ASN A 284 12.77 28.61 28.92
CA ASN A 284 14.05 27.90 29.03
C ASN A 284 14.26 26.97 27.83
N ALA A 285 13.96 27.49 26.63
CA ALA A 285 13.99 26.71 25.41
C ALA A 285 15.42 26.21 25.10
N PRO A 286 15.60 24.92 24.80
CA PRO A 286 16.89 24.41 24.34
C PRO A 286 17.31 25.11 23.03
N GLY A 287 18.57 25.51 22.92
CA GLY A 287 19.09 26.20 21.73
C GLY A 287 19.19 25.35 20.45
N THR A 288 18.83 24.06 20.51
CA THR A 288 18.83 23.15 19.37
C THR A 288 17.48 22.46 19.22
N VAL A 289 17.05 22.22 17.98
CA VAL A 289 15.81 21.49 17.67
C VAL A 289 15.81 20.10 18.32
N LYS A 290 16.95 19.41 18.33
CA LYS A 290 17.11 18.10 18.99
C LYS A 290 16.87 18.18 20.51
N GLY A 291 17.42 19.19 21.18
CA GLY A 291 17.18 19.42 22.61
C GLY A 291 15.70 19.76 22.88
N TRP A 292 15.09 20.52 21.99
CA TRP A 292 13.67 20.90 22.08
C TRP A 292 12.74 19.69 21.97
N VAL A 293 12.97 18.80 20.99
CA VAL A 293 12.21 17.56 20.79
C VAL A 293 12.29 16.66 22.02
N LYS A 294 13.51 16.45 22.57
CA LYS A 294 13.69 15.61 23.77
C LYS A 294 12.87 16.13 24.94
N ARG A 295 12.96 17.43 25.21
CA ARG A 295 12.26 18.06 26.33
C ARG A 295 10.73 18.04 26.16
N LEU A 296 10.24 18.29 24.95
CA LEU A 296 8.80 18.23 24.66
C LEU A 296 8.23 16.82 24.76
N VAL A 297 8.97 15.79 24.33
CA VAL A 297 8.57 14.39 24.50
C VAL A 297 8.43 14.05 25.98
N ASP A 298 9.40 14.47 26.79
CA ASP A 298 9.42 14.20 28.22
C ASP A 298 8.26 14.91 28.94
N VAL A 299 8.03 16.20 28.65
CA VAL A 299 7.00 17.02 29.33
C VAL A 299 5.59 16.76 28.80
N ALA A 300 5.40 16.61 27.48
CA ALA A 300 4.08 16.35 26.90
C ALA A 300 3.64 14.87 27.04
N HIS A 301 4.53 13.99 27.51
CA HIS A 301 4.34 12.54 27.60
C HIS A 301 3.83 11.95 26.28
N THR A 302 4.50 12.32 25.19
CA THR A 302 4.10 11.95 23.82
C THR A 302 5.26 11.36 23.05
N SER A 303 4.99 10.58 22.01
CA SER A 303 6.06 10.06 21.16
C SER A 303 6.62 11.16 20.25
N VAL A 304 7.88 11.02 19.84
CA VAL A 304 8.50 11.87 18.82
C VAL A 304 7.62 11.94 17.56
N GLN A 305 7.03 10.81 17.16
CA GLN A 305 6.16 10.73 16.00
C GLN A 305 4.90 11.62 16.14
N THR A 306 4.24 11.59 17.30
CA THR A 306 3.06 12.43 17.54
C THR A 306 3.45 13.90 17.60
N LEU A 307 4.62 14.22 18.14
CA LEU A 307 5.15 15.58 18.17
C LEU A 307 5.34 16.16 16.75
N TYR A 308 5.97 15.42 15.83
CA TYR A 308 6.16 15.88 14.44
C TYR A 308 4.86 15.97 13.62
N LYS A 309 3.79 15.27 13.99
CA LYS A 309 2.46 15.46 13.37
C LYS A 309 1.85 16.81 13.70
N HIS A 310 2.28 17.43 14.79
CA HIS A 310 1.82 18.75 15.26
C HIS A 310 2.96 19.76 15.25
N ARG A 311 3.78 19.70 14.19
CA ARG A 311 4.97 20.55 13.98
C ARG A 311 4.64 22.05 13.97
N ASP A 312 3.41 22.38 13.58
CA ASP A 312 2.83 23.72 13.61
C ASP A 312 2.84 24.35 15.01
N LEU A 313 2.80 23.55 16.08
CA LEU A 313 2.73 24.05 17.45
C LEU A 313 4.08 24.39 18.09
N TRP A 314 5.19 23.84 17.59
CA TRP A 314 6.46 23.87 18.33
C TRP A 314 7.72 24.09 17.49
N HIS A 315 7.69 23.81 16.19
CA HIS A 315 8.88 23.93 15.35
C HIS A 315 9.01 25.37 14.80
N PRO A 316 10.24 25.94 14.70
CA PRO A 316 10.46 27.27 14.14
C PRO A 316 9.84 27.47 12.75
N ASP A 317 10.03 26.50 11.85
CA ASP A 317 9.42 26.50 10.50
C ASP A 317 7.98 25.97 10.44
N GLY A 318 7.31 25.79 11.59
CA GLY A 318 5.97 25.18 11.67
C GLY A 318 4.92 25.91 10.82
N ALA A 319 5.07 27.23 10.63
CA ALA A 319 4.17 28.05 9.82
C ALA A 319 4.26 27.76 8.31
N VAL A 320 5.40 27.26 7.81
CA VAL A 320 5.58 26.92 6.38
C VAL A 320 4.97 25.55 6.06
N THR A 321 4.69 24.74 7.09
CA THR A 321 4.06 23.42 6.97
C THR A 321 2.77 23.32 7.80
N ALA A 322 2.05 24.44 7.99
CA ALA A 322 0.63 24.33 8.26
C ALA A 322 0.02 23.64 7.04
N GLN A 323 -0.11 22.31 7.11
CA GLN A 323 -0.84 21.60 6.07
C GLN A 323 -2.20 22.30 5.94
N PRO A 324 -2.63 22.66 4.72
CA PRO A 324 -4.02 23.02 4.54
C PRO A 324 -4.83 21.88 5.17
N GLU A 325 -5.85 22.27 5.92
CA GLU A 325 -6.88 21.36 6.39
C GLU A 325 -7.14 20.32 5.31
N GLY A 326 -7.05 19.05 5.73
CA GLY A 326 -6.99 17.91 4.82
C GLY A 326 -7.95 18.09 3.66
N ASN A 327 -7.47 17.79 2.46
CA ASN A 327 -8.23 17.71 1.23
C ASN A 327 -9.66 17.23 1.53
N THR A 328 -10.59 18.18 1.65
CA THR A 328 -12.02 17.97 1.86
C THR A 328 -12.60 17.65 0.50
N ALA A 329 -12.27 16.46 0.03
CA ALA A 329 -13.01 15.69 -0.95
C ALA A 329 -12.96 14.26 -0.39
N ASP A 330 -13.94 13.76 0.34
CA ASP A 330 -15.36 13.73 0.02
C ASP A 330 -16.23 14.00 1.26
N SER A 331 -17.01 15.08 1.24
CA SER A 331 -18.39 14.95 1.73
C SER A 331 -19.19 14.24 0.64
N PRO A 332 -19.99 13.21 0.95
CA PRO A 332 -20.87 12.62 -0.05
C PRO A 332 -21.82 13.73 -0.56
N PRO A 333 -22.02 13.86 -1.89
CA PRO A 333 -22.96 14.86 -2.39
C PRO A 333 -24.37 14.53 -1.88
N PRO A 334 -25.19 15.54 -1.55
CA PRO A 334 -26.60 15.32 -1.29
C PRO A 334 -27.22 14.72 -2.55
N ILE A 335 -27.91 13.60 -2.39
CA ILE A 335 -28.75 13.04 -3.45
C ILE A 335 -29.91 14.02 -3.59
N ASP A 336 -29.92 14.81 -4.66
CA ASP A 336 -31.14 15.45 -5.13
C ASP A 336 -31.27 15.26 -6.63
N GLY A 337 -32.48 14.88 -7.03
CA GLY A 337 -32.76 14.34 -8.36
C GLY A 337 -33.04 15.42 -9.40
N SER A 338 -32.82 15.01 -10.66
CA SER A 338 -33.31 15.56 -11.93
C SER A 338 -32.45 16.58 -12.71
N PRO A 339 -32.58 16.59 -14.06
CA PRO A 339 -31.47 16.81 -15.01
C PRO A 339 -31.61 18.06 -15.91
N CYS A 340 -30.67 18.20 -16.87
CA CYS A 340 -30.50 19.21 -17.95
C CYS A 340 -29.72 20.47 -17.52
N SER A 341 -28.80 21.07 -18.30
CA SER A 341 -28.46 20.98 -19.74
C SER A 341 -27.09 21.64 -20.01
N ASP A 342 -26.56 21.39 -21.22
CA ASP A 342 -25.38 21.99 -21.90
C ASP A 342 -25.02 23.46 -21.60
N GLU A 343 -23.72 23.76 -21.49
CA GLU A 343 -23.02 24.66 -22.45
C GLU A 343 -21.48 24.70 -22.24
N SER A 344 -20.81 25.08 -23.32
CA SER A 344 -19.38 25.01 -23.69
C SER A 344 -18.45 26.15 -23.21
N LEU A 345 -17.15 26.00 -23.55
CA LEU A 345 -16.03 26.99 -23.64
C LEU A 345 -15.12 27.10 -22.39
N SER A 346 -13.80 27.32 -22.43
CA SER A 346 -12.76 27.36 -23.47
C SER A 346 -11.37 27.46 -22.80
N PHE A 347 -10.36 26.96 -23.51
CA PHE A 347 -8.89 27.15 -23.46
C PHE A 347 -8.27 28.33 -22.65
N ALA A 348 -7.19 28.05 -21.90
CA ALA A 348 -6.07 28.99 -21.69
C ALA A 348 -4.74 28.29 -21.30
N LYS A 349 -3.67 28.63 -22.04
CA LYS A 349 -2.25 28.32 -21.84
C LYS A 349 -1.63 29.26 -20.80
N VAL A 350 -0.74 28.77 -19.93
CA VAL A 350 0.31 29.61 -19.29
C VAL A 350 1.62 28.80 -19.17
N THR A 351 2.66 29.38 -19.74
CA THR A 351 4.09 29.04 -19.63
C THR A 351 4.71 29.67 -18.38
N GLY A 352 5.72 29.04 -17.78
CA GLY A 352 6.57 29.71 -16.78
C GLY A 352 7.64 28.80 -16.18
N ASP A 353 8.90 29.13 -16.46
CA ASP A 353 10.13 28.52 -15.93
C ASP A 353 10.24 28.58 -14.39
N HIS A 354 10.81 27.54 -13.78
CA HIS A 354 11.24 27.53 -12.37
C HIS A 354 12.74 27.21 -12.26
N PRO A 355 13.53 27.99 -11.50
CA PRO A 355 14.92 27.66 -11.19
C PRO A 355 15.04 26.67 -10.02
N LEU A 356 16.15 25.94 -10.06
CA LEU A 356 16.62 24.90 -9.13
C LEU A 356 16.63 25.38 -7.68
N ASN A 357 16.03 24.60 -6.77
CA ASN A 357 16.11 24.80 -5.33
C ASN A 357 16.83 23.59 -4.70
N GLU A 358 18.02 23.83 -4.16
CA GLU A 358 18.80 22.83 -3.42
C GLU A 358 18.15 22.58 -2.05
N GLY A 359 17.44 21.47 -1.93
CA GLY A 359 16.78 21.05 -0.69
C GLY A 359 17.64 20.08 0.12
N CYS A 360 18.08 20.54 1.29
CA CYS A 360 18.71 19.73 2.34
C CYS A 360 17.78 18.59 2.81
N SER A 361 18.27 17.35 2.84
CA SER A 361 17.47 16.12 3.02
C SER A 361 17.37 15.69 4.49
N LEU A 362 16.16 15.30 4.92
CA LEU A 362 15.83 14.78 6.26
C LEU A 362 16.67 13.55 6.70
N LYS A 363 17.29 12.86 5.74
CA LYS A 363 18.07 11.64 5.95
C LYS A 363 19.32 11.91 6.79
N ASP A 364 19.96 13.06 6.57
CA ASP A 364 21.20 13.48 7.25
C ASP A 364 20.98 13.82 8.74
N HIS A 365 19.74 14.09 9.15
CA HIS A 365 19.39 14.40 10.54
C HIS A 365 18.98 13.18 11.36
N LEU A 366 18.39 12.15 10.75
CA LEU A 366 17.96 10.94 11.46
C LEU A 366 19.12 9.96 11.71
N GLU A 367 20.07 9.83 10.77
CA GLU A 367 21.24 8.96 10.95
C GLU A 367 22.17 9.44 12.08
N ASN A 368 22.29 10.75 12.28
CA ASN A 368 23.07 11.35 13.37
C ASN A 368 22.39 11.29 14.76
N LEU A 369 21.16 10.76 14.84
CA LEU A 369 20.40 10.64 16.08
C LEU A 369 20.39 9.22 16.67
N LEU A 370 20.79 8.21 15.88
CA LEU A 370 20.85 6.80 16.30
C LEU A 370 22.26 6.32 16.68
N LEU A 371 23.29 7.16 16.53
CA LEU A 371 24.69 6.84 16.83
C LEU A 371 25.28 7.64 18.01
N GLY A 372 24.45 8.14 18.94
CA GLY A 372 24.92 8.85 20.14
C GLY A 372 24.05 8.62 21.35
#